data_AF-A0AAV9BFW7-F1
#
_entry.id   AF-A0AAV9BFW7-F1
#
_cell.length_a   1.000
_cell.length_b   1.000
_cell.length_c   1.000
_cell.angle_alpha   90.00
_cell.angle_beta   90.00
_cell.angle_gamma   90.00
#
_symmetry.space_group_name_H-M   'P 1'
#
loop_
_entity.id
_entity.type
_entity.pdbx_description
1 polymer ?
#
loop_
_entity_poly.entity_id
_entity_poly.type
_entity_poly.pdbx_seq_one_letter_code
_entity_poly.pdbx_strand_id
1 'polypeptide(L)'
;MEDLEAMNNTLTIKERMTNDELQEARKELVQQDIMNLNSRTSIGIKRMGEIDQKAFQIACNQQYPECVDLKVVELCSKWQEEIQNSQWQPYKIVTVADMAEV
;
A
#
# COMPACT_ATOMS: atom_id res chain seq x y z
N MET A 1 26.83 15.76 -34.70
CA MET A 1 26.16 16.18 -33.44
C MET A 1 24.66 16.00 -33.61
N GLU A 2 24.09 16.51 -34.71
CA GLU A 2 22.68 16.33 -35.09
C GLU A 2 22.21 14.87 -35.16
N ASP A 3 22.98 13.94 -35.72
CA ASP A 3 22.59 12.51 -35.79
C ASP A 3 22.45 11.84 -34.41
N LEU A 4 23.30 12.25 -33.46
CA LEU A 4 23.27 11.73 -32.09
C LEU A 4 22.04 12.27 -31.34
N GLU A 5 21.72 13.55 -31.54
CA GLU A 5 20.52 14.19 -30.99
C GLU A 5 19.25 13.58 -31.58
N ALA A 6 19.20 13.35 -32.89
CA ALA A 6 18.08 12.69 -33.56
C ALA A 6 17.86 11.26 -33.05
N MET A 7 18.93 10.50 -32.84
CA MET A 7 18.86 9.16 -32.25
C MET A 7 18.35 9.21 -30.80
N ASN A 8 18.85 10.12 -29.98
CA ASN A 8 18.43 10.27 -28.58
C ASN A 8 16.94 10.63 -28.45
N ASN A 9 16.49 11.58 -29.28
CA ASN A 9 15.07 11.94 -29.36
C ASN A 9 14.19 10.74 -29.72
N THR A 10 14.62 9.94 -30.71
CA THR A 10 13.91 8.72 -31.12
C THR A 10 13.82 7.71 -29.98
N LEU A 11 14.91 7.50 -29.23
CA LEU A 11 14.94 6.58 -28.09
C LEU A 11 14.03 7.05 -26.95
N THR A 12 14.05 8.35 -26.65
CA THR A 12 13.19 8.94 -25.62
C THR A 12 11.71 8.80 -25.95
N ILE A 13 11.33 8.97 -27.22
CA ILE A 13 9.94 8.76 -27.65
C ILE A 13 9.54 7.30 -27.46
N LYS A 14 10.38 6.35 -27.90
CA LYS A 14 10.11 4.92 -27.74
C LYS A 14 10.00 4.51 -26.28
N GLU A 15 10.91 5.00 -25.43
CA GLU A 15 10.88 4.74 -24.00
C GLU A 15 9.54 5.19 -23.39
N ARG A 16 9.11 6.43 -23.68
CA ARG A 16 7.84 6.96 -23.18
C ARG A 16 6.66 6.11 -23.63
N MET A 17 6.58 5.76 -24.91
CA MET A 17 5.53 4.89 -25.43
C MET A 17 5.49 3.54 -24.71
N THR A 18 6.64 2.88 -24.55
CA THR A 18 6.71 1.60 -23.85
C THR A 18 6.36 1.71 -22.36
N ASN A 19 6.68 2.85 -21.74
CA ASN A 19 6.33 3.12 -20.35
C ASN A 19 4.82 3.29 -20.19
N ASP A 20 4.19 4.05 -21.09
CA ASP A 20 2.74 4.27 -21.09
C ASP A 20 1.99 2.94 -21.26
N GLU A 21 2.38 2.11 -22.23
CA GLU A 21 1.82 0.76 -22.42
C GLU A 21 1.98 -0.12 -21.17
N LEU A 22 3.16 -0.10 -20.55
CA LEU A 22 3.42 -0.86 -19.31
C LEU A 22 2.56 -0.35 -18.14
N GLN A 23 2.36 0.97 -18.03
CA GLN A 23 1.52 1.56 -17.01
C GLN A 23 0.05 1.22 -17.21
N GLU A 24 -0.44 1.20 -18.45
CA GLU A 24 -1.79 0.77 -18.78
C GLU A 24 -2.01 -0.70 -18.42
N ALA A 25 -1.12 -1.60 -18.86
CA ALA A 25 -1.19 -3.01 -18.49
C ALA A 25 -1.17 -3.24 -16.97
N ARG A 26 -0.33 -2.48 -16.24
CA ARG A 26 -0.31 -2.52 -14.78
C ARG A 26 -1.62 -2.05 -14.16
N LYS A 27 -2.23 -0.98 -14.67
CA LYS A 27 -3.51 -0.45 -14.18
C LYS A 27 -4.63 -1.46 -14.39
N GLU A 28 -4.69 -2.07 -15.59
CA GLU A 28 -5.67 -3.10 -15.90
C GLU A 28 -5.52 -4.31 -14.98
N LEU A 29 -4.28 -4.79 -14.76
CA LEU A 29 -4.00 -5.90 -13.85
C LEU A 29 -4.47 -5.60 -12.42
N VAL A 30 -4.22 -4.39 -11.91
CA VAL A 30 -4.66 -3.99 -10.57
C VAL A 30 -6.18 -3.88 -10.48
N GLN A 31 -6.86 -3.41 -11.53
CA GLN A 31 -8.32 -3.25 -11.54
C GLN A 31 -9.06 -4.58 -11.71
N GLN A 32 -8.59 -5.46 -12.59
CA GLN A 32 -9.36 -6.66 -12.98
C GLN A 32 -9.02 -7.92 -12.15
N ASP A 33 -7.83 -8.02 -11.57
CA ASP A 33 -7.29 -9.34 -11.18
C ASP A 33 -7.25 -9.62 -9.67
N ILE A 34 -7.97 -8.85 -8.86
CA ILE A 34 -7.97 -8.98 -7.39
C ILE A 34 -8.49 -10.34 -6.91
N MET A 35 -9.39 -10.99 -7.67
CA MET A 35 -10.04 -12.24 -7.26
C MET A 35 -9.46 -13.51 -7.92
N ASN A 36 -8.66 -13.39 -8.98
CA ASN A 36 -8.19 -14.53 -9.78
C ASN A 36 -6.69 -14.84 -9.62
N LEU A 37 -5.92 -13.98 -8.94
CA LEU A 37 -4.55 -14.26 -8.58
C LEU A 37 -4.50 -15.40 -7.54
N ASN A 38 -4.31 -16.62 -8.03
CA ASN A 38 -4.09 -17.79 -7.20
C ASN A 38 -2.63 -17.86 -6.75
N SER A 39 -2.34 -18.68 -5.73
CA SER A 39 -0.98 -18.85 -5.17
C SER A 39 0.08 -19.41 -6.14
N ARG A 40 -0.28 -19.70 -7.40
CA ARG A 40 0.64 -20.20 -8.43
C ARG A 40 1.04 -19.13 -9.44
N THR A 41 0.56 -17.89 -9.33
CA THR A 41 0.96 -16.80 -10.22
C THR A 41 2.34 -16.24 -9.84
N SER A 42 3.13 -15.86 -10.83
CA SER A 42 4.45 -15.22 -10.63
C SER A 42 4.33 -13.74 -10.22
N ILE A 43 3.14 -13.16 -10.35
CA ILE A 43 2.83 -11.76 -10.04
C ILE A 43 1.79 -11.75 -8.92
N GLY A 44 2.01 -10.90 -7.91
CA GLY A 44 1.09 -10.68 -6.80
C GLY A 44 0.82 -9.19 -6.60
N ILE A 45 -0.38 -8.86 -6.13
CA ILE A 45 -0.77 -7.49 -5.81
C ILE A 45 -0.56 -7.26 -4.30
N LYS A 46 0.26 -6.28 -3.94
CA LYS A 46 0.41 -5.81 -2.55
C LYS A 46 -0.36 -4.50 -2.36
N ARG A 47 -1.36 -4.51 -1.49
CA ARG A 47 -2.12 -3.31 -1.14
C ARG A 47 -1.47 -2.61 0.04
N MET A 48 -0.96 -1.41 -0.22
CA MET A 48 -0.35 -0.59 0.82
C MET A 48 -1.44 0.23 1.51
N GLY A 49 -1.47 0.19 2.83
CA GLY A 49 -2.44 0.95 3.63
C GLY A 49 -3.81 0.30 3.77
N GLU A 50 -3.97 -0.97 3.39
CA GLU A 50 -5.18 -1.76 3.68
C GLU A 50 -4.94 -2.67 4.89
N ILE A 51 -5.90 -2.71 5.82
CA ILE A 51 -5.85 -3.57 7.00
C ILE A 51 -6.36 -4.96 6.64
N ASP A 52 -5.59 -5.99 7.01
CA ASP A 52 -6.10 -7.35 7.04
C ASP A 52 -7.11 -7.48 8.20
N GLN A 53 -8.39 -7.45 7.86
CA GLN A 53 -9.49 -7.52 8.82
C GLN A 53 -9.43 -8.77 9.71
N LYS A 54 -8.98 -9.92 9.16
CA LYS A 54 -8.91 -11.17 9.93
C LYS A 54 -7.77 -11.10 10.94
N ALA A 55 -6.60 -10.66 10.50
CA ALA A 55 -5.46 -10.49 11.40
C ALA A 55 -5.78 -9.47 12.51
N PHE A 56 -6.45 -8.37 12.14
CA PHE A 56 -6.89 -7.34 13.09
C PHE A 56 -7.90 -7.88 14.09
N GLN A 57 -8.91 -8.65 13.65
CA GLN A 57 -9.90 -9.26 14.53
C GLN A 57 -9.24 -10.23 15.52
N ILE A 58 -8.29 -11.06 15.07
CA ILE A 58 -7.54 -11.97 15.96
C ILE A 58 -6.77 -11.16 17.02
N ALA A 59 -6.05 -10.12 16.63
CA ALA A 59 -5.29 -9.28 17.56
C ALA A 59 -6.22 -8.54 18.54
N CYS A 60 -7.34 -8.00 18.05
CA CYS A 60 -8.32 -7.30 18.88
C CYS A 60 -8.93 -8.23 19.94
N ASN A 61 -9.26 -9.47 19.55
CA ASN A 61 -9.83 -10.46 20.48
C ASN A 61 -8.80 -10.94 21.53
N GLN A 62 -7.50 -10.94 21.20
CA GLN A 62 -6.44 -11.26 22.16
C GLN A 62 -6.22 -10.13 23.17
N GLN A 63 -6.29 -8.87 22.71
CA GLN A 63 -6.06 -7.70 23.54
C GLN A 63 -7.30 -7.33 24.39
N TYR A 64 -8.49 -7.53 23.84
CA TYR A 64 -9.78 -7.17 24.43
C TYR A 64 -10.78 -8.34 24.32
N PRO A 65 -10.74 -9.32 25.23
CA PRO A 65 -11.61 -10.50 25.19
C PRO A 65 -13.10 -10.18 25.28
N GLU A 66 -13.47 -9.04 25.89
CA GLU A 66 -14.84 -8.54 25.98
C GLU A 66 -15.31 -7.73 24.75
N CYS A 67 -14.45 -7.57 23.74
CA CYS A 67 -14.80 -6.84 22.53
C CYS A 67 -15.82 -7.63 21.70
N VAL A 68 -17.02 -7.08 21.52
CA VAL A 68 -18.07 -7.66 20.67
C VAL A 68 -17.68 -7.46 19.20
N ASP A 69 -18.03 -8.40 18.32
CA ASP A 69 -17.73 -8.34 16.87
C ASP A 69 -18.02 -6.97 16.23
N LEU A 70 -19.12 -6.31 16.63
CA LEU A 70 -19.47 -4.97 16.14
C LEU A 70 -18.43 -3.90 16.51
N LYS A 71 -17.87 -3.94 17.73
CA LYS A 71 -16.81 -3.02 18.16
C LYS A 71 -15.50 -3.30 17.43
N VAL A 72 -15.22 -4.56 17.11
CA VAL A 72 -14.03 -4.92 16.32
C VAL A 72 -14.12 -4.32 14.92
N VAL A 73 -15.30 -4.41 14.28
CA VAL A 73 -15.54 -3.81 12.96
C VAL A 73 -15.40 -2.29 13.02
N GLU A 74 -15.99 -1.64 14.03
CA GLU A 74 -15.88 -0.19 14.21
C GLU A 74 -14.42 0.27 14.38
N LEU A 75 -13.65 -0.43 15.21
CA LEU A 75 -12.22 -0.16 15.41
C LEU A 75 -11.40 -0.39 14.13
N CYS A 76 -11.70 -1.45 13.39
CA CYS A 76 -11.05 -1.74 12.12
C CYS A 76 -11.30 -0.63 11.09
N SER A 77 -12.53 -0.14 10.98
CA SER A 77 -12.87 0.99 10.10
C SER A 77 -12.12 2.26 10.51
N LYS A 78 -12.09 2.57 11.81
CA LYS A 78 -11.36 3.74 12.31
C LYS A 78 -9.87 3.66 11.99
N TRP A 79 -9.23 2.51 12.23
CA TRP A 79 -7.82 2.32 11.88
C TRP A 79 -7.58 2.40 10.37
N GLN A 80 -8.53 1.91 9.56
CA GLN A 80 -8.42 1.97 8.10
C GLN A 80 -8.44 3.42 7.61
N GLU A 81 -9.26 4.29 8.20
CA GLU A 81 -9.29 5.73 7.93
C GLU A 81 -7.96 6.41 8.32
N GLU A 82 -7.43 6.09 9.51
CA GLU A 82 -6.17 6.67 9.98
C GLU A 82 -4.97 6.23 9.13
N ILE A 83 -4.91 4.95 8.70
CA ILE A 83 -3.85 4.47 7.81
C ILE A 83 -3.91 5.12 6.43
N GLN A 84 -5.11 5.43 5.93
CA GLN A 84 -5.28 6.16 4.66
C GLN A 84 -4.86 7.63 4.78
N ASN A 85 -4.83 8.17 6.00
CA ASN A 85 -4.38 9.53 6.24
C ASN A 85 -2.85 9.62 6.18
N SER A 86 -2.34 10.23 5.11
CA SER A 86 -0.90 10.48 4.92
C SER A 86 -0.22 11.29 6.03
N GLN A 87 -0.99 12.05 6.82
CA GLN A 87 -0.49 12.86 7.94
C GLN A 87 -0.47 12.09 9.26
N TRP A 88 -1.04 10.88 9.29
CA TRP A 88 -1.11 10.09 10.50
C TRP A 88 0.27 9.53 10.87
N GLN A 89 0.66 9.72 12.14
CA GLN A 89 1.92 9.26 12.69
C GLN A 89 1.63 8.27 13.83
N PRO A 90 1.52 6.96 13.55
CA PRO A 90 1.13 5.96 14.53
C PRO A 90 2.22 5.61 15.55
N TYR A 91 3.33 6.35 15.55
CA TYR A 91 4.44 6.16 16.46
C TYR A 91 4.83 7.49 17.06
N LYS A 92 5.16 7.45 18.36
CA LYS A 92 5.76 8.58 19.05
C LYS A 92 7.27 8.45 18.93
N ILE A 93 7.93 9.44 18.34
CA ILE A 93 9.40 9.53 18.39
C ILE A 93 9.75 10.01 19.80
N VAL A 94 10.38 9.15 20.58
CA VAL A 94 10.95 9.52 21.89
C VAL A 94 12.42 9.80 21.67
N THR A 95 12.86 11.03 21.96
CA THR A 95 14.28 11.37 21.89
C THR A 95 14.94 11.07 23.25
N VAL A 96 16.26 10.80 23.24
CA VAL A 96 17.01 10.45 24.45
C VAL A 96 16.94 11.56 25.53
N ALA A 97 16.70 12.81 25.13
CA ALA A 97 16.48 13.93 26.05
C ALA A 97 15.15 13.82 26.81
N ASP A 98 14.08 13.31 26.17
CA ASP A 98 12.76 13.15 26.79
C ASP A 98 12.72 12.01 27.82
N MET A 99 13.71 11.11 27.79
CA MET A 99 13.87 10.03 28.78
C MET A 99 14.64 10.48 30.03
N ALA A 100 15.14 11.71 30.08
CA ALA A 100 15.88 12.24 31.23
C ALA A 100 14.99 12.96 32.28
N GLU A 101 13.68 13.09 32.04
CA GLU A 101 12.72 13.73 32.95
C GLU A 101 11.69 12.76 33.58
N VAL A 102 11.95 11.44 33.56
CA VAL A 102 11.11 10.43 34.24
C VAL A 102 11.85 9.75 35.38
#